data_AF-A0A4P7L1R6-F1
#
_entry.id   AF-A0A4P7L1R6-F1
#
_cell.length_a   1.000
_cell.length_b   1.000
_cell.length_c   1.000
_cell.angle_alpha   90.00
_cell.angle_beta   90.00
_cell.angle_gamma   90.00
#
_symmetry.space_group_name_H-M   'P 1'
#
loop_
_entity.id
_entity.type
_entity.pdbx_description
1 polymer ?
#
loop_
_entity_poly.entity_id
_entity_poly.type
_entity_poly.pdbx_seq_one_letter_code
_entity_poly.pdbx_strand_id
1 'polypeptide(L)' 'MKTRDVLTSHLISFMEKQEDIWDIKDKDSRIIYANKAVFSTSCLPMNFSIEGKKNC' A
#
# COMPACT_ATOMS: atom_id res chain seq x y z
N MET A 1 8.35 15.55 20.50
CA MET A 1 8.00 15.04 19.15
C MET A 1 7.55 16.23 18.32
N LYS A 2 8.03 16.40 17.07
CA LYS A 2 7.65 17.58 16.28
C LYS A 2 6.23 17.38 15.75
N THR A 3 5.43 18.44 15.65
CA THR A 3 4.03 18.38 15.15
C THR A 3 3.91 17.72 13.77
N ARG A 4 4.93 17.89 12.92
CA ARG A 4 5.04 17.24 11.61
C ARG A 4 5.05 15.71 11.70
N ASP A 5 5.71 15.15 12.72
CA ASP A 5 5.81 13.70 12.90
C ASP A 5 4.44 13.12 13.27
N VAL A 6 3.68 13.84 14.12
CA VAL A 6 2.31 13.46 14.52
C VAL A 6 1.37 13.47 13.32
N LEU A 7 1.39 14.52 12.50
CA LEU A 7 0.54 14.63 11.32
C LEU A 7 0.86 13.55 10.28
N THR A 8 2.15 13.24 10.10
CA THR A 8 2.60 12.18 9.18
C THR A 8 2.09 10.81 9.62
N SER A 9 2.21 10.48 10.91
CA SER A 9 1.72 9.21 11.46
C SER A 9 0.20 9.06 11.37
N HIS A 10 -0.56 10.14 11.60
CA HIS A 10 -2.02 10.11 11.43
C HIS A 10 -2.43 9.92 9.98
N LEU A 11 -1.75 10.58 9.04
CA LEU A 11 -2.03 10.41 7.62
C LEU A 11 -1.74 8.98 7.17
N ILE A 12 -0.60 8.40 7.56
CA ILE A 12 -0.27 6.99 7.28
C ILE A 12 -1.36 6.08 7.85
N SER A 13 -1.74 6.26 9.12
CA SER A 13 -2.79 5.43 9.73
C SER A 13 -4.15 5.55 9.04
N PHE A 14 -4.50 6.76 8.57
CA PHE A 14 -5.71 6.97 7.80
C PHE A 14 -5.66 6.24 6.45
N MET A 15 -4.56 6.35 5.72
CA MET A 15 -4.35 5.71 4.42
C MET A 15 -4.37 4.18 4.52
N GLU A 16 -3.74 3.62 5.56
CA GLU A 16 -3.69 2.17 5.82
C GLU A 16 -5.06 1.55 6.15
N LYS A 17 -6.00 2.36 6.63
CA LYS A 17 -7.35 1.92 6.99
C LYS A 17 -8.37 2.07 5.86
N GLN A 18 -7.99 2.67 4.72
CA GLN A 18 -8.90 2.80 3.59
C GLN A 18 -9.25 1.43 3.00
N GLU A 19 -10.52 1.23 2.69
CA GLU A 19 -11.04 0.03 2.01
C GLU A 19 -10.87 0.13 0.48
N ASP A 20 -10.71 1.34 -0.05
CA ASP A 20 -10.40 1.55 -1.46
C ASP A 20 -9.03 0.98 -1.81
N ILE A 21 -8.95 0.39 -3.00
CA ILE A 21 -7.72 -0.23 -3.52
C ILE A 21 -6.77 0.88 -3.98
N TRP A 22 -5.54 0.88 -3.45
CA TRP A 22 -4.48 1.75 -3.94
C TRP A 22 -3.10 1.10 -3.86
N ASP A 23 -2.25 1.46 -4.82
CA ASP A 23 -0.86 1.03 -4.91
C ASP A 23 0.08 2.18 -5.30
N ILE A 24 1.36 2.01 -4.99
CA ILE A 24 2.46 2.88 -5.40
C ILE A 24 3.34 2.07 -6.32
N LYS A 25 3.68 2.62 -7.49
CA LYS A 25 4.49 1.95 -8.51
C LYS A 25 5.72 2.76 -8.86
N ASP A 26 6.75 2.05 -9.34
CA ASP A 26 7.87 2.68 -10.02
C ASP A 26 7.49 3.10 -11.45
N LYS A 27 8.45 3.71 -12.16
CA LYS A 27 8.27 4.16 -13.55
C LYS A 27 8.05 3.02 -14.55
N ASP A 28 8.44 1.80 -14.18
CA ASP A 28 8.27 0.58 -14.98
C ASP A 28 6.94 -0.15 -14.65
N SER A 29 6.06 0.49 -13.87
CA SER A 29 4.79 -0.07 -13.38
C SER A 29 4.95 -1.29 -12.47
N ARG A 30 6.09 -1.42 -11.79
CA ARG A 30 6.31 -2.42 -10.75
C ARG A 30 5.82 -1.87 -9.42
N ILE A 31 5.10 -2.68 -8.66
CA ILE A 31 4.52 -2.31 -7.37
C ILE A 31 5.65 -2.14 -6.35
N ILE A 32 5.70 -0.98 -5.71
CA ILE A 32 6.58 -0.68 -4.57
C ILE A 32 5.82 -0.95 -3.27
N TYR A 33 4.54 -0.56 -3.23
CA TYR A 33 3.68 -0.73 -2.07
C TYR A 33 2.23 -0.88 -2.50
N ALA A 34 1.44 -1.60 -1.72
CA ALA A 34 0.02 -1.78 -1.92
C ALA A 34 -0.67 -1.83 -0.55
N ASN A 35 -1.85 -1.22 -0.43
CA ASN A 35 -2.61 -1.30 0.81
C ASN A 35 -3.21 -2.69 1.01
N LYS A 36 -3.69 -2.95 2.23
CA LYS A 36 -4.28 -4.25 2.58
C LYS A 36 -5.47 -4.64 1.69
N ALA A 37 -6.24 -3.68 1.18
CA ALA A 37 -7.40 -3.95 0.33
C ALA A 37 -7.02 -4.65 -0.99
N VAL A 38 -5.83 -4.40 -1.53
CA VAL A 38 -5.29 -5.12 -2.70
C VAL A 38 -5.22 -6.63 -2.42
N PHE A 39 -4.77 -7.04 -1.23
CA PHE A 39 -4.67 -8.46 -0.87
C PHE A 39 -6.03 -9.11 -0.62
N SER A 40 -7.01 -8.36 -0.12
CA SER A 40 -8.37 -8.87 0.09
C SER A 40 -9.14 -9.12 -1.20
N THR A 41 -8.81 -8.38 -2.26
CA THR A 41 -9.52 -8.42 -3.55
C THR A 41 -8.75 -9.16 -4.64
N SER A 42 -7.44 -9.26 -4.50
CA SER A 42 -6.62 -10.08 -5.38
C SER A 42 -6.72 -11.56 -5.01
N CYS A 43 -6.58 -12.43 -6.02
CA CYS A 43 -6.44 -13.88 -5.80
C CYS A 43 -5.02 -14.25 -5.32
N LEU A 44 -4.32 -13.33 -4.65
CA LEU A 44 -2.95 -13.54 -4.22
C LEU A 44 -2.94 -14.36 -2.91
N PRO A 45 -1.96 -15.27 -2.74
CA PRO A 45 -1.76 -15.95 -1.48
C PRO A 45 -1.56 -14.97 -0.32
N MET A 46 -1.99 -15.36 0.87
CA MET A 46 -1.69 -14.62 2.09
C MET A 46 -0.16 -14.46 2.22
N ASN A 47 0.31 -13.24 2.47
CA ASN A 47 1.73 -12.85 2.50
C ASN A 47 2.48 -12.92 1.14
N PHE A 48 1.77 -12.86 0.02
CA PHE A 48 2.41 -12.73 -1.29
C PHE A 48 3.33 -11.50 -1.33
N SER A 49 4.57 -11.69 -1.77
CA SER A 49 5.53 -10.61 -1.97
C SER A 49 5.21 -9.88 -3.28
N ILE A 50 4.49 -8.77 -3.15
CA ILE A 50 4.04 -7.96 -4.30
C ILE A 50 5.11 -6.98 -4.80
N GLU A 51 6.10 -6.67 -3.97
CA GLU A 51 7.16 -5.70 -4.29
C GLU A 51 7.96 -6.13 -5.54
N GLY A 52 8.17 -5.19 -6.46
CA GLY A 52 8.88 -5.40 -7.71
C GLY A 52 8.07 -6.16 -8.78
N LYS A 53 6.83 -6.58 -8.51
CA LYS A 53 5.95 -7.25 -9.47
C LYS A 53 5.11 -6.26 -10.25
N LYS A 54 4.81 -6.58 -11.51
CA LYS A 54 3.79 -5.85 -12.29
C LYS A 54 2.42 -6.39 -11.95
N ASN A 55 1.39 -5.57 -12.17
CA ASN A 55 0.00 -6.03 -12.08
C ASN A 55 -0.17 -7.33 -12.88
N CYS A 56 -0.78 -8.33 -12.24
CA CYS A 56 -1.23 -9.55 -12.91
C CYS A 56 -2.43 -9.23 -13.80
#